data_AF-A0A4U0TNW9-F1
#
_entry.id   AF-A0A4U0TNW9-F1
#
_cell.length_a   1.000
_cell.length_b   1.000
_cell.length_c   1.000
_cell.angle_alpha   90.00
_cell.angle_beta   90.00
_cell.angle_gamma   90.00
#
_symmetry.space_group_name_H-M   'P 1'
#
loop_
_entity.id
_entity.type
_entity.pdbx_description
1 polymer ?
#
loop_
_entity_poly.entity_id
_entity_poly.type
_entity_poly.pdbx_seq_one_letter_code
_entity_poly.pdbx_strand_id
1 'polypeptide(L)'
;MLVSRDFNLQDIKVPLLSVANWGGITLHLRGNVEGYIWAGSKQKWLRFVTGRHDLPFFYARQTELQRSFLDAFLKGDDWAGWSTGGMPKVSLTLRKGDKGVKDAEAEREWETRAENEWPLARTTYQKWFLTPDKALTPAAPRDCALISYKALGTMSSPELVLFCTAPFEAETEITVISPRT
;
A
#
# COMPACT_ATOMS: atom_id res chain seq x y z
N MET A 1 -27.75 24.79 5.08
CA MET A 1 -27.84 23.35 4.78
C MET A 1 -26.44 22.89 4.41
N LEU A 2 -25.70 22.26 5.33
CA LEU A 2 -24.40 21.67 5.02
C LEU A 2 -24.68 20.38 4.25
N VAL A 3 -24.33 20.34 2.98
CA VAL A 3 -24.36 19.10 2.19
C VAL A 3 -23.22 18.23 2.70
N SER A 4 -23.49 17.21 3.52
CA SER A 4 -22.50 16.15 3.71
C SER A 4 -22.38 15.43 2.37
N ARG A 5 -21.16 15.39 1.83
CA ARG A 5 -20.83 14.50 0.72
C ARG A 5 -20.49 13.12 1.30
N ASP A 6 -21.52 12.43 1.79
CA ASP A 6 -21.40 11.03 2.15
C ASP A 6 -21.43 10.20 0.87
N PHE A 7 -20.25 9.82 0.39
CA PHE A 7 -20.12 8.91 -0.73
C PHE A 7 -20.12 7.47 -0.22
N ASN A 8 -21.16 6.71 -0.57
CA ASN A 8 -21.13 5.27 -0.35
C ASN A 8 -20.29 4.61 -1.45
N LEU A 9 -19.07 4.21 -1.13
CA LEU A 9 -18.18 3.54 -2.10
C LEU A 9 -18.79 2.23 -2.65
N GLN A 10 -19.73 1.62 -1.92
CA GLN A 10 -20.44 0.43 -2.41
C GLN A 10 -21.27 0.71 -3.66
N ASP A 11 -21.62 1.96 -3.96
CA ASP A 11 -22.38 2.32 -5.16
C ASP A 11 -21.53 2.27 -6.45
N ILE A 12 -20.20 2.20 -6.31
CA ILE A 12 -19.29 2.01 -7.46
C ILE A 12 -19.42 0.56 -7.94
N LYS A 13 -20.19 0.33 -9.01
CA LYS A 13 -20.41 -1.01 -9.61
C LYS A 13 -19.62 -1.29 -10.89
N VAL A 14 -19.06 -0.25 -11.52
CA VAL A 14 -18.29 -0.37 -12.76
C VAL A 14 -16.99 -1.17 -12.57
N PRO A 15 -16.43 -1.79 -13.62
CA PRO A 15 -15.09 -2.37 -13.56
C PRO A 15 -14.08 -1.35 -13.02
N LEU A 16 -13.22 -1.78 -12.08
CA LEU A 16 -12.32 -0.88 -11.34
C LEU A 16 -10.89 -1.40 -11.39
N LEU A 17 -9.98 -0.59 -11.93
CA LEU A 17 -8.54 -0.77 -11.77
C LEU A 17 -8.00 0.34 -10.86
N SER A 18 -7.70 0.01 -9.60
CA SER A 18 -7.10 0.94 -8.64
C SER A 18 -5.58 0.77 -8.62
N VAL A 19 -4.84 1.88 -8.65
CA VAL A 19 -3.38 1.90 -8.58
C VAL A 19 -2.96 2.64 -7.31
N ALA A 20 -2.37 1.91 -6.37
CA ALA A 20 -1.89 2.40 -5.09
C ALA A 20 -0.38 2.59 -5.12
N ASN A 21 0.12 3.82 -4.93
CA ASN A 21 1.56 4.08 -4.93
C ASN A 21 2.12 4.09 -3.49
N TRP A 22 3.10 3.23 -3.19
CA TRP A 22 3.76 3.15 -1.88
C TRP A 22 4.47 4.43 -1.45
N GLY A 23 4.89 5.28 -2.38
CA GLY A 23 5.43 6.61 -2.10
C GLY A 23 4.36 7.66 -1.80
N GLY A 24 3.08 7.36 -2.04
CA GLY A 24 1.95 8.28 -1.86
C GLY A 24 1.32 8.25 -0.47
N ILE A 25 2.07 7.90 0.59
CA ILE A 25 1.57 7.62 1.95
C ILE A 25 0.76 8.76 2.60
N THR A 26 1.04 10.02 2.25
CA THR A 26 0.36 11.20 2.80
C THR A 26 -0.66 11.81 1.84
N LEU A 27 -0.92 11.15 0.69
CA LEU A 27 -1.82 11.63 -0.34
C LEU A 27 -2.78 10.51 -0.76
N HIS A 28 -2.50 9.84 -1.88
CA HIS A 28 -3.48 9.00 -2.56
C HIS A 28 -3.50 7.55 -2.06
N LEU A 29 -2.41 7.06 -1.44
CA LEU A 29 -2.26 5.64 -1.10
C LEU A 29 -3.45 5.07 -0.34
N ARG A 30 -3.85 5.75 0.75
CA ARG A 30 -5.01 5.32 1.54
C ARG A 30 -6.29 5.32 0.72
N GLY A 31 -6.54 6.36 -0.08
CA GLY A 31 -7.74 6.48 -0.91
C GLY A 31 -7.83 5.38 -1.97
N ASN A 32 -6.72 5.03 -2.62
CA ASN A 32 -6.70 3.96 -3.62
C ASN A 32 -7.00 2.57 -3.02
N VAL A 33 -6.45 2.30 -1.84
CA VAL A 33 -6.64 1.02 -1.14
C VAL A 33 -8.06 0.92 -0.58
N GLU A 34 -8.54 1.94 0.13
CA GLU A 34 -9.90 1.96 0.67
C GLU A 34 -10.95 1.96 -0.45
N GLY A 35 -10.69 2.69 -1.54
CA GLY A 35 -11.53 2.68 -2.75
C GLY A 35 -11.65 1.28 -3.35
N TYR A 36 -10.56 0.53 -3.42
CA TYR A 36 -10.60 -0.88 -3.84
C TYR A 36 -11.38 -1.76 -2.85
N ILE A 37 -11.10 -1.65 -1.55
CA ILE A 37 -11.73 -2.49 -0.52
C ILE A 37 -13.25 -2.29 -0.53
N TRP A 38 -13.71 -1.04 -0.48
CA TRP A 38 -15.11 -0.70 -0.26
C TRP A 38 -15.93 -0.56 -1.55
N ALA A 39 -15.30 -0.48 -2.73
CA ALA A 39 -16.05 -0.47 -3.98
C ALA A 39 -16.92 -1.72 -4.13
N GLY A 40 -18.19 -1.51 -4.49
CA GLY A 40 -19.17 -2.58 -4.75
C GLY A 40 -18.97 -3.31 -6.08
N SER A 41 -17.93 -2.96 -6.83
CA SER A 41 -17.58 -3.55 -8.12
C SER A 41 -17.24 -5.03 -7.97
N LYS A 42 -17.83 -5.85 -8.84
CA LYS A 42 -17.53 -7.30 -8.93
C LYS A 42 -16.23 -7.57 -9.69
N GLN A 43 -15.84 -6.63 -10.55
CA GLN A 43 -14.66 -6.70 -11.39
C GLN A 43 -13.69 -5.61 -10.95
N LYS A 44 -12.93 -5.89 -9.88
CA LYS A 44 -11.97 -4.95 -9.32
C LYS A 44 -10.57 -5.53 -9.17
N TRP A 45 -9.58 -4.67 -9.41
CA TRP A 45 -8.16 -4.98 -9.33
C TRP A 45 -7.39 -3.88 -8.60
N LEU A 46 -6.34 -4.29 -7.89
CA LEU A 46 -5.42 -3.40 -7.18
C LEU A 46 -4.00 -3.61 -7.69
N ARG A 47 -3.28 -2.52 -7.96
CA ARG A 47 -1.88 -2.53 -8.35
C ARG A 47 -1.10 -1.66 -7.40
N PHE A 48 -0.17 -2.24 -6.67
CA PHE A 48 0.82 -1.46 -5.94
C PHE A 48 1.97 -1.10 -6.86
N VAL A 49 2.40 0.15 -6.79
CA VAL A 49 3.52 0.68 -7.56
C VAL A 49 4.42 1.53 -6.67
N THR A 50 5.60 1.85 -7.18
CA THR A 50 6.57 2.78 -6.58
C THR A 50 6.85 3.93 -7.54
N GLY A 51 7.78 4.81 -7.21
CA GLY A 51 8.13 5.98 -8.00
C GLY A 51 7.34 7.23 -7.65
N ARG A 52 7.63 8.31 -8.39
CA ARG A 52 6.85 9.56 -8.32
C ARG A 52 5.37 9.27 -8.58
N HIS A 53 4.46 10.09 -8.05
CA HIS A 53 3.03 9.78 -8.11
C HIS A 53 2.41 9.79 -9.52
N ASP A 54 3.13 10.25 -10.55
CA ASP A 54 2.66 10.50 -11.91
C ASP A 54 3.45 9.69 -12.98
N LEU A 55 4.78 9.65 -12.88
CA LEU A 55 5.66 9.00 -13.87
C LEU A 55 5.35 7.52 -14.12
N PRO A 56 5.08 6.69 -13.09
CA PRO A 56 4.80 5.28 -13.29
C PRO A 56 3.65 5.03 -14.26
N PHE A 57 2.65 5.92 -14.30
CA PHE A 57 1.50 5.78 -15.20
C PHE A 57 1.87 5.89 -16.69
N PHE A 58 3.03 6.49 -17.02
CA PHE A 58 3.50 6.69 -18.39
C PHE A 58 4.53 5.65 -18.84
N TYR A 59 4.99 4.75 -17.96
CA TYR A 59 5.89 3.67 -18.38
C TYR A 59 5.18 2.73 -19.34
N ALA A 60 5.88 2.28 -20.39
CA ALA A 60 5.29 1.47 -21.46
C ALA A 60 4.44 0.30 -20.91
N ARG A 61 4.97 -0.46 -19.94
CA ARG A 61 4.26 -1.55 -19.27
C ARG A 61 2.96 -1.11 -18.58
N GLN A 62 2.94 0.07 -17.95
CA GLN A 62 1.76 0.59 -17.25
C GLN A 62 0.75 1.19 -18.23
N THR A 63 1.22 1.78 -19.33
CA THR A 63 0.37 2.22 -20.44
C THR A 63 -0.31 1.01 -21.10
N GLU A 64 0.41 -0.09 -21.32
CA GLU A 64 -0.16 -1.33 -21.86
C GLU A 64 -1.15 -1.98 -20.90
N LEU A 65 -0.90 -1.93 -19.59
CA LEU A 65 -1.84 -2.39 -18.56
C LEU A 65 -3.16 -1.59 -18.60
N GLN A 66 -3.07 -0.25 -18.67
CA GLN A 66 -4.24 0.61 -18.78
C GLN A 66 -4.99 0.34 -20.09
N ARG A 67 -4.27 0.24 -21.21
CA ARG A 67 -4.84 -0.08 -22.52
C ARG A 67 -5.59 -1.40 -22.49
N SER A 68 -4.98 -2.47 -21.96
CA SER A 68 -5.60 -3.79 -21.93
C SER A 68 -6.88 -3.82 -21.08
N PHE A 69 -6.90 -3.08 -19.98
CA PHE A 69 -8.10 -2.93 -19.15
C PHE A 69 -9.21 -2.20 -19.90
N LEU A 70 -8.87 -1.08 -20.55
CA LEU A 70 -9.83 -0.28 -21.31
C LEU A 70 -10.33 -1.02 -22.55
N ASP A 71 -9.48 -1.76 -23.25
CA ASP A 71 -9.87 -2.58 -24.41
C ASP A 71 -10.92 -3.63 -23.99
N ALA A 72 -10.70 -4.32 -22.87
CA ALA A 72 -11.64 -5.32 -22.36
C ALA A 72 -13.04 -4.75 -22.08
N PHE A 73 -13.12 -3.60 -21.41
CA PHE A 73 -14.40 -3.06 -20.92
C PHE A 73 -15.05 -1.99 -21.80
N LEU A 74 -14.29 -1.36 -22.71
CA LEU A 74 -14.82 -0.34 -23.63
C LEU A 74 -14.92 -0.82 -25.08
N LYS A 75 -14.10 -1.80 -25.50
CA LYS A 75 -14.13 -2.36 -26.85
C LYS A 75 -14.61 -3.81 -26.90
N GLY A 76 -14.71 -4.49 -25.76
CA GLY A 76 -15.02 -5.92 -25.68
C GLY A 76 -13.85 -6.81 -26.12
N ASP A 77 -12.64 -6.27 -26.22
CA ASP A 77 -11.43 -6.98 -26.62
C ASP A 77 -10.61 -7.38 -25.38
N ASP A 78 -10.93 -8.54 -24.80
CA ASP A 78 -10.35 -9.02 -23.54
C ASP A 78 -9.11 -9.90 -23.74
N TRP A 79 -8.17 -9.46 -24.56
CA TRP A 79 -6.95 -10.21 -24.87
C TRP A 79 -6.04 -10.48 -23.64
N ALA A 80 -6.14 -9.64 -22.60
CA ALA A 80 -5.42 -9.83 -21.33
C ALA A 80 -6.20 -10.66 -20.30
N GLY A 81 -7.47 -10.99 -20.56
CA GLY A 81 -8.30 -11.81 -19.68
C GLY A 81 -8.74 -11.13 -18.39
N TRP A 82 -9.01 -9.83 -18.41
CA TRP A 82 -9.60 -9.12 -17.28
C TRP A 82 -10.97 -9.69 -16.90
N SER A 83 -11.85 -9.97 -17.85
CA SER A 83 -13.17 -10.52 -17.56
C SER A 83 -13.17 -12.05 -17.37
N THR A 84 -12.15 -12.74 -17.91
CA THR A 84 -12.04 -14.21 -17.93
C THR A 84 -11.11 -14.79 -16.86
N GLY A 85 -10.42 -13.96 -16.07
CA GLY A 85 -9.58 -14.40 -14.95
C GLY A 85 -8.09 -14.54 -15.26
N GLY A 86 -7.62 -14.04 -16.41
CA GLY A 86 -6.19 -13.98 -16.76
C GLY A 86 -5.37 -12.98 -15.95
N MET A 87 -6.01 -11.96 -15.36
CA MET A 87 -5.32 -10.92 -14.58
C MET A 87 -5.44 -11.12 -13.07
N PRO A 88 -4.32 -11.05 -12.31
CA PRO A 88 -4.34 -11.24 -10.86
C PRO A 88 -5.10 -10.09 -10.20
N LYS A 89 -5.97 -10.40 -9.23
CA LYS A 89 -6.80 -9.41 -8.52
C LYS A 89 -5.96 -8.34 -7.84
N VAL A 90 -4.80 -8.72 -7.33
CA VAL A 90 -3.86 -7.81 -6.69
C VAL A 90 -2.46 -8.06 -7.26
N SER A 91 -1.70 -7.00 -7.52
CA SER A 91 -0.27 -7.08 -7.84
C SER A 91 0.48 -6.18 -6.88
N LEU A 92 1.47 -6.76 -6.20
CA LEU A 92 2.18 -6.14 -5.09
C LEU A 92 3.63 -5.87 -5.47
N THR A 93 4.07 -4.60 -5.52
CA THR A 93 5.51 -4.30 -5.59
C THR A 93 6.14 -4.46 -4.21
N LEU A 94 7.13 -5.36 -4.10
CA LEU A 94 7.85 -5.68 -2.88
C LEU A 94 9.10 -4.81 -2.76
N ARG A 95 9.03 -3.75 -1.93
CA ARG A 95 10.19 -2.91 -1.65
C ARG A 95 11.14 -3.63 -0.71
N LYS A 96 12.32 -3.97 -1.21
CA LYS A 96 13.42 -4.59 -0.45
C LYS A 96 14.69 -3.76 -0.61
N GLY A 97 15.31 -3.42 0.51
CA GLY A 97 16.50 -2.56 0.55
C GLY A 97 16.22 -1.09 0.22
N ASP A 98 17.28 -0.28 0.31
CA ASP A 98 17.27 1.12 -0.10
C ASP A 98 17.75 1.23 -1.56
N LYS A 99 16.91 1.78 -2.43
CA LYS A 99 17.20 2.03 -3.85
C LYS A 99 17.43 3.52 -4.13
N GLY A 100 17.60 4.33 -3.09
CA GLY A 100 17.76 5.77 -3.18
C GLY A 100 16.43 6.51 -3.33
N VAL A 101 16.53 7.80 -3.67
CA VAL A 101 15.41 8.72 -3.77
C VAL A 101 15.28 9.21 -5.21
N LYS A 102 14.11 9.01 -5.82
CA LYS A 102 13.80 9.42 -7.21
C LYS A 102 14.66 8.70 -8.26
N ASP A 103 15.04 7.46 -8.00
CA ASP A 103 15.75 6.62 -8.97
C ASP A 103 14.79 5.64 -9.63
N ALA A 104 14.20 6.05 -10.75
CA ALA A 104 13.19 5.26 -11.44
C ALA A 104 13.74 3.92 -11.97
N GLU A 105 15.03 3.83 -12.31
CA GLU A 105 15.61 2.58 -12.80
C GLU A 105 15.86 1.63 -11.64
N ALA A 106 16.46 2.09 -10.55
CA ALA A 106 16.71 1.27 -9.37
C ALA A 106 15.40 0.79 -8.71
N GLU A 107 14.37 1.63 -8.67
CA GLU A 107 13.05 1.26 -8.14
C GLU A 107 12.31 0.22 -9.00
N ARG A 108 12.60 0.11 -10.30
CA ARG A 108 12.00 -0.91 -11.19
C ARG A 108 12.52 -2.32 -10.92
N GLU A 109 13.65 -2.46 -10.24
CA GLU A 109 14.21 -3.75 -9.87
C GLU A 109 13.43 -4.45 -8.77
N TRP A 110 12.57 -3.73 -8.03
CA TRP A 110 11.71 -4.37 -7.05
C TRP A 110 10.72 -5.32 -7.72
N GLU A 111 10.68 -6.54 -7.17
CA GLU A 111 9.84 -7.60 -7.69
C GLU A 111 8.36 -7.28 -7.50
N THR A 112 7.54 -7.79 -8.42
CA THR A 112 6.07 -7.74 -8.31
C THR A 112 5.53 -9.14 -8.06
N ARG A 113 4.71 -9.30 -7.02
CA ARG A 113 4.04 -10.57 -6.69
C ARG A 113 2.55 -10.48 -6.96
N ALA A 114 2.00 -11.50 -7.62
CA ALA A 114 0.57 -11.65 -7.82
C ALA A 114 -0.12 -12.15 -6.55
N GLU A 115 -1.32 -11.63 -6.28
CA GLU A 115 -2.12 -11.94 -5.09
C GLU A 115 -3.61 -12.05 -5.48
N ASN A 116 -4.34 -12.87 -4.73
CA ASN A 116 -5.76 -13.15 -4.99
C ASN A 116 -6.70 -12.15 -4.31
N GLU A 117 -6.27 -11.54 -3.21
CA GLU A 117 -7.08 -10.61 -2.43
C GLU A 117 -6.23 -9.52 -1.77
N TRP A 118 -6.88 -8.44 -1.35
CA TRP A 118 -6.31 -7.45 -0.44
C TRP A 118 -7.37 -7.04 0.57
N PRO A 119 -7.06 -6.97 1.89
CA PRO A 119 -5.79 -7.39 2.52
C PRO A 119 -5.48 -8.88 2.30
N LEU A 120 -4.21 -9.27 2.41
CA LEU A 120 -3.82 -10.67 2.21
C LEU A 120 -4.42 -11.53 3.32
N ALA A 121 -5.12 -12.61 2.98
CA ALA A 121 -5.77 -13.47 3.99
C ALA A 121 -4.77 -14.12 4.95
N ARG A 122 -3.53 -14.33 4.48
CA ARG A 122 -2.42 -14.90 5.26
C ARG A 122 -1.65 -13.88 6.10
N THR A 123 -2.06 -12.61 6.14
CA THR A 123 -1.41 -11.61 6.99
C THR A 123 -1.56 -12.00 8.46
N THR A 124 -0.44 -12.18 9.14
CA THR A 124 -0.42 -12.39 10.59
C THR A 124 -0.29 -11.05 11.30
N TYR A 125 -1.36 -10.61 11.96
CA TYR A 125 -1.35 -9.38 12.75
C TYR A 125 -0.66 -9.63 14.09
N GLN A 126 0.59 -9.21 14.19
CA GLN A 126 1.38 -9.29 15.42
C GLN A 126 1.43 -7.93 16.11
N LYS A 127 1.08 -7.91 17.41
CA LYS A 127 1.28 -6.73 18.23
C LYS A 127 2.76 -6.60 18.56
N TRP A 128 3.25 -5.37 18.45
CA TRP A 128 4.58 -4.97 18.88
C TRP A 128 4.43 -3.88 19.93
N PHE A 129 5.09 -4.05 21.06
CA PHE A 129 4.97 -3.22 22.25
C PHE A 129 6.22 -2.36 22.42
N LEU A 130 5.99 -1.10 22.81
CA LEU A 130 7.03 -0.18 23.22
C LEU A 130 7.52 -0.55 24.62
N THR A 131 8.82 -0.55 24.84
CA THR A 131 9.43 -0.90 26.14
C THR A 131 10.20 0.28 26.76
N PRO A 132 10.43 0.29 28.09
CA PRO A 132 11.16 1.38 28.77
C PRO A 132 12.58 1.63 28.25
N ASP A 133 13.26 0.59 27.76
CA ASP A 133 14.59 0.63 27.14
C ASP A 133 14.57 1.08 25.67
N LYS A 134 13.43 1.62 25.20
CA LYS A 134 13.22 2.12 23.82
C LYS A 134 13.35 1.01 22.76
N ALA A 135 13.00 -0.22 23.12
CA ALA A 135 12.85 -1.31 22.16
C ALA A 135 11.39 -1.45 21.70
N LEU A 136 11.22 -2.08 20.55
CA LEU A 136 9.94 -2.55 20.05
C LEU A 136 9.99 -4.08 20.06
N THR A 137 9.15 -4.73 20.88
CA THR A 137 9.21 -6.19 21.07
C THR A 137 7.82 -6.84 20.99
N PRO A 138 7.70 -8.12 20.60
CA PRO A 138 6.41 -8.82 20.56
C PRO A 138 5.89 -9.24 21.94
N ALA A 139 6.74 -9.24 22.97
CA ALA A 139 6.34 -9.55 24.34
C ALA A 139 5.85 -8.29 25.05
N ALA A 140 4.71 -8.38 25.73
CA ALA A 140 4.21 -7.25 26.51
C ALA A 140 5.17 -6.96 27.68
N PRO A 141 5.58 -5.68 27.89
CA PRO A 141 6.43 -5.32 29.02
C PRO A 141 5.68 -5.53 30.33
N ARG A 142 6.41 -5.97 31.36
CA ARG A 142 5.87 -6.11 32.73
C ARG A 142 5.93 -4.80 33.51
N ASP A 143 6.92 -3.98 33.18
CA ASP A 143 7.15 -2.69 33.82
C ASP A 143 6.53 -1.56 33.01
N CYS A 144 5.99 -0.56 33.71
CA CYS A 144 5.51 0.67 33.11
C CYS A 144 6.54 1.78 33.31
N ALA A 145 6.80 2.55 32.26
CA ALA A 145 7.63 3.75 32.33
C ALA A 145 7.01 4.89 31.53
N LEU A 146 7.25 6.12 31.98
CA LEU A 146 6.92 7.33 31.23
C LEU A 146 8.16 7.77 30.43
N ILE A 147 8.02 7.84 29.11
CA ILE A 147 9.04 8.41 28.22
C ILE A 147 8.45 9.67 27.59
N SER A 148 9.16 10.79 27.72
CA SER A 148 8.74 12.09 27.18
C SER A 148 9.84 12.70 26.31
N TYR A 149 9.44 13.51 25.33
CA TYR A 149 10.32 14.33 24.52
C TYR A 149 9.70 15.71 24.33
N LYS A 150 10.50 16.70 23.91
CA LYS A 150 9.97 18.02 23.57
C LYS A 150 9.26 17.94 22.23
N ALA A 151 8.02 18.43 22.16
CA ALA A 151 7.25 18.36 20.91
C ALA A 151 7.84 19.24 19.78
N LEU A 152 8.52 20.33 20.12
CA LEU A 152 9.09 21.28 19.17
C LEU A 152 10.59 21.03 19.01
N GLY A 153 11.02 20.78 17.77
CA GLY A 153 12.41 20.75 17.34
C GLY A 153 12.57 21.44 15.98
N THR A 154 13.75 21.36 15.40
CA THR A 154 14.02 21.83 14.03
C THR A 154 14.43 20.65 13.15
N MET A 155 14.47 20.85 11.83
CA MET A 155 14.98 19.82 10.91
C MET A 155 16.45 19.47 11.17
N SER A 156 17.26 20.42 11.66
CA SER A 156 18.67 20.21 12.02
C SER A 156 18.87 19.69 13.45
N SER A 157 17.85 19.79 14.30
CA SER A 157 17.88 19.33 15.69
C SER A 157 16.49 18.82 16.07
N PRO A 158 16.11 17.62 15.59
CA PRO A 158 14.80 17.06 15.87
C PRO A 158 14.74 16.54 17.31
N GLU A 159 13.65 16.83 17.99
CA GLU A 159 13.32 16.25 19.29
C GLU A 159 12.43 15.03 19.04
N LEU A 160 12.95 13.83 19.32
CA LEU A 160 12.25 12.57 19.03
C LEU A 160 12.56 11.47 20.05
N VAL A 161 11.65 10.51 20.15
CA VAL A 161 11.89 9.20 20.77
C VAL A 161 11.84 8.16 19.66
N LEU A 162 12.93 7.43 19.50
CA LEU A 162 13.01 6.32 18.56
C LEU A 162 12.88 5.00 19.31
N PHE A 163 12.07 4.10 18.77
CA PHE A 163 11.99 2.71 19.21
C PHE A 163 12.46 1.80 18.08
N CYS A 164 13.32 0.83 18.41
CA CYS A 164 13.88 -0.09 17.43
C CYS A 164 13.58 -1.55 17.81
N THR A 165 13.37 -2.39 16.81
CA THR A 165 13.43 -3.84 17.02
C THR A 165 14.90 -4.28 17.12
N ALA A 166 15.13 -5.49 17.65
CA ALA A 166 16.34 -6.21 17.29
C ALA A 166 16.35 -6.50 15.77
N PRO A 167 17.52 -6.79 15.16
CA PRO A 167 17.56 -7.32 13.81
C PRO A 167 16.64 -8.54 13.67
N PHE A 168 15.88 -8.61 12.58
CA PHE A 168 15.03 -9.76 12.31
C PHE A 168 15.90 -10.99 12.03
N GLU A 169 15.55 -12.13 12.63
CA GLU A 169 16.29 -13.39 12.50
C GLU A 169 16.12 -14.06 11.13
N ALA A 170 15.08 -13.66 10.40
CA ALA A 170 14.76 -14.12 9.06
C ALA A 170 14.20 -12.98 8.20
N GLU A 171 14.23 -13.18 6.88
CA GLU A 171 13.60 -12.26 5.95
C GLU A 171 12.11 -12.08 6.30
N THR A 172 11.71 -10.83 6.52
CA THR A 172 10.38 -10.47 7.01
C THR A 172 9.74 -9.48 6.06
N GLU A 173 8.56 -9.81 5.58
CA GLU A 173 7.74 -8.94 4.74
C GLU A 173 6.63 -8.30 5.56
N ILE A 174 6.45 -6.99 5.41
CA ILE A 174 5.40 -6.22 6.09
C ILE A 174 4.47 -5.63 5.03
N THR A 175 3.24 -6.12 4.99
CA THR A 175 2.19 -5.72 4.04
C THR A 175 0.99 -5.14 4.77
N VAL A 176 1.15 -3.98 5.40
CA VAL A 176 0.06 -3.37 6.18
C VAL A 176 -0.28 -1.98 5.69
N ILE A 177 -1.53 -1.83 5.28
CA ILE A 177 -2.33 -0.61 5.46
C ILE A 177 -3.55 -1.12 6.21
N SER A 178 -3.60 -0.88 7.52
CA SER A 178 -4.63 -1.46 8.40
C SER A 178 -6.03 -1.06 7.91
N PRO A 179 -6.90 -2.00 7.50
CA PRO A 179 -8.32 -1.70 7.48
C PRO A 179 -8.75 -1.50 8.93
N ARG A 180 -9.47 -0.42 9.21
CA ARG A 180 -10.01 -0.18 10.55
C ARG A 180 -10.72 -1.44 11.04
N THR A 181 -10.23 -2.03 12.11
CA THR A 181 -11.05 -2.85 13.02
C THR A 181 -12.07 -1.95 13.68
#